data_AF-A0A444Y790-F1
#
_entry.id   AF-A0A444Y790-F1
#
_cell.length_a   1.000
_cell.length_b   1.000
_cell.length_c   1.000
_cell.angle_alpha   90.00
_cell.angle_beta   90.00
_cell.angle_gamma   90.00
#
_symmetry.space_group_name_H-M   'P 1'
#
loop_
_entity.id
_entity.type
_entity.pdbx_description
1 polymer ?
#
loop_
_entity_poly.entity_id
_entity_poly.type
_entity_poly.pdbx_seq_one_letter_code
_entity_poly.pdbx_strand_id
1 'polypeptide(L)'
;MNKDEFQVFGSLLQVEDVLLEPIRKTQDAMFFYENPEGMWTLCEPEQQGAVQTTMQELASKGLSSKILPTPVTRTDFEKILARKKPTVSKADLKVYERFTKEYGEEG
;
A
#
# COMPACT_ATOMS: atom_id res chain seq x y z
N MET A 1 -22.42 -8.53 -13.77
CA MET A 1 -21.26 -7.94 -13.09
C MET A 1 -21.66 -6.53 -12.67
N ASN A 2 -21.83 -6.31 -11.37
CA ASN A 2 -22.56 -5.14 -10.84
C ASN A 2 -21.62 -4.03 -10.38
N LYS A 3 -22.13 -2.80 -10.23
CA LYS A 3 -21.38 -1.58 -9.83
C LYS A 3 -20.54 -1.79 -8.56
N ASP A 4 -21.05 -2.59 -7.63
CA ASP A 4 -20.37 -2.93 -6.39
C ASP A 4 -19.10 -3.75 -6.65
N GLU A 5 -19.09 -4.62 -7.65
CA GLU A 5 -18.00 -5.54 -7.95
C GLU A 5 -16.76 -4.82 -8.51
N PHE A 6 -16.95 -3.81 -9.38
CA PHE A 6 -15.85 -2.96 -9.89
C PHE A 6 -15.30 -2.00 -8.84
N GLN A 7 -16.17 -1.43 -8.00
CA GLN A 7 -15.73 -0.59 -6.89
C GLN A 7 -14.98 -1.42 -5.84
N VAL A 8 -15.45 -2.64 -5.58
CA VAL A 8 -14.80 -3.61 -4.70
C VAL A 8 -13.43 -4.01 -5.27
N PHE A 9 -13.33 -4.35 -6.56
CA PHE A 9 -12.04 -4.69 -7.18
C PHE A 9 -11.05 -3.54 -7.13
N GLY A 10 -11.48 -2.31 -7.43
CA GLY A 10 -10.65 -1.12 -7.25
C GLY A 10 -10.18 -0.96 -5.80
N SER A 11 -11.09 -1.16 -4.83
CA SER A 11 -10.76 -1.05 -3.41
C SER A 11 -9.74 -2.09 -2.95
N LEU A 12 -9.77 -3.32 -3.49
CA LEU A 12 -8.85 -4.41 -3.15
C LEU A 12 -7.41 -4.12 -3.57
N LEU A 13 -7.21 -3.67 -4.83
CA LEU A 13 -5.90 -3.26 -5.33
C LEU A 13 -5.27 -2.17 -4.45
N GLN A 14 -6.10 -1.29 -3.90
CA GLN A 14 -5.67 -0.16 -3.09
C GLN A 14 -5.31 -0.58 -1.66
N VAL A 15 -5.98 -1.59 -1.11
CA VAL A 15 -5.58 -2.19 0.16
C VAL A 15 -4.22 -2.86 0.01
N GLU A 16 -3.98 -3.59 -1.09
CA GLU A 16 -2.69 -4.20 -1.38
C GLU A 16 -1.56 -3.16 -1.46
N ASP A 17 -1.77 -2.05 -2.16
CA ASP A 17 -0.77 -0.97 -2.25
C ASP A 17 -0.43 -0.36 -0.88
N VAL A 18 -1.42 -0.16 0.00
CA VAL A 18 -1.17 0.34 1.38
C VAL A 18 -0.31 -0.67 2.15
N LEU A 19 -0.66 -1.96 2.06
CA LEU A 19 0.00 -3.03 2.80
C LEU A 19 1.44 -3.25 2.33
N LEU A 20 1.72 -3.02 1.04
CA LEU A 20 3.05 -3.16 0.46
C LEU A 20 3.93 -1.90 0.61
N GLU A 21 3.35 -0.75 0.97
CA GLU A 21 4.10 0.51 1.07
C GLU A 21 5.27 0.43 2.09
N PRO A 22 5.10 -0.08 3.32
CA PRO A 22 6.23 -0.20 4.25
C PRO A 22 7.32 -1.13 3.76
N ILE A 23 6.97 -2.23 3.10
CA ILE A 23 7.94 -3.18 2.55
C ILE A 23 8.80 -2.48 1.49
N ARG A 24 8.17 -1.76 0.55
CA ARG A 24 8.87 -0.99 -0.49
C ARG A 24 9.78 0.06 0.14
N LYS A 25 9.29 0.82 1.13
CA LYS A 25 10.10 1.82 1.86
C LYS A 25 11.29 1.21 2.57
N THR A 26 11.12 0.06 3.22
CA THR A 26 12.23 -0.66 3.86
C THR A 26 13.25 -1.17 2.84
N GLN A 27 12.80 -1.63 1.67
CA GLN A 27 13.68 -2.08 0.58
C GLN A 27 14.51 -0.94 -0.01
N ASP A 28 13.93 0.25 -0.12
CA ASP A 28 14.58 1.44 -0.70
C ASP A 28 15.41 2.25 0.32
N ALA A 29 15.32 1.94 1.61
CA ALA A 29 15.96 2.68 2.67
C ALA A 29 17.51 2.56 2.64
N MET A 30 18.17 3.68 2.92
CA MET A 30 19.64 3.81 2.96
C MET A 30 20.19 4.04 4.37
N PHE A 31 19.30 4.22 5.34
CA PHE A 31 19.64 4.46 6.74
C PHE A 31 18.73 3.64 7.64
N PHE A 32 19.36 2.95 8.58
CA PHE A 32 18.68 2.19 9.62
C PHE A 32 19.30 2.49 10.97
N TYR A 33 18.54 2.30 12.03
CA TYR A 33 19.07 2.25 13.39
C TYR A 33 18.71 0.92 14.03
N GLU A 34 19.60 0.43 14.89
CA GLU A 34 19.34 -0.72 15.75
C GLU A 34 18.73 -0.23 17.06
N ASN A 35 17.54 -0.73 17.40
CA ASN A 35 16.91 -0.43 18.68
C ASN A 35 17.60 -1.22 19.83
N PRO A 36 17.33 -0.90 21.11
CA PRO A 36 17.93 -1.63 22.24
C PRO A 36 17.61 -3.13 22.29
N GLU A 37 16.60 -3.60 21.55
CA GLU A 37 16.21 -5.01 21.44
C GLU A 37 16.99 -5.74 20.32
N GLY A 38 17.86 -5.04 19.59
CA GLY A 38 18.67 -5.60 18.51
C GLY A 38 17.91 -5.75 17.18
N MET A 39 16.84 -4.97 17.01
CA MET A 39 16.01 -4.93 15.79
C MET A 39 16.31 -3.67 14.98
N TRP A 40 16.27 -3.79 13.65
CA TRP A 40 16.65 -2.77 12.70
C TRP A 40 15.43 -2.13 12.06
N THR A 41 15.30 -0.81 12.16
CA THR A 41 14.20 -0.05 11.53
C THR A 41 14.79 1.06 10.68
N LEU A 42 14.18 1.35 9.52
CA LEU A 42 14.61 2.48 8.69
C LEU A 42 14.46 3.80 9.47
N CYS A 43 15.35 4.76 9.21
CA CYS A 43 15.29 6.08 9.84
C CYS A 43 15.82 7.18 8.93
N GLU A 44 15.64 8.41 9.37
CA GLU A 44 16.26 9.57 8.74
C GLU A 44 17.77 9.61 9.01
N PRO A 45 18.59 10.19 8.11
CA PRO A 45 20.03 10.31 8.27
C PRO A 45 20.47 11.05 9.54
N GLU A 46 19.67 12.04 9.98
CA GLU A 46 19.98 12.90 11.12
C GLU A 46 19.63 12.26 12.47
N GLN A 47 18.95 11.11 12.48
CA GLN A 47 18.56 10.45 13.71
C GLN A 47 19.80 9.96 14.48
N GLN A 48 19.80 10.13 15.80
CA GLN A 48 20.85 9.59 16.64
C GLN A 48 20.92 8.06 16.49
N GLY A 49 22.12 7.53 16.22
CA GLY A 49 22.31 6.10 15.99
C GLY A 49 21.94 5.64 14.58
N ALA A 50 21.64 6.55 13.64
CA ALA A 50 21.50 6.22 12.24
C ALA A 50 22.81 5.64 11.69
N VAL A 51 22.69 4.50 11.04
CA VAL A 51 23.76 3.80 10.33
C VAL A 51 23.39 3.81 8.86
N GLN A 52 24.29 4.34 8.02
CA GLN A 52 24.14 4.25 6.57
C GLN A 52 24.37 2.81 6.12
N THR A 53 23.28 2.10 5.84
CA THR A 53 23.28 0.71 5.38
C THR A 53 21.97 0.39 4.68
N THR A 54 21.94 -0.69 3.90
CA THR A 54 20.75 -1.13 3.18
C THR A 54 20.16 -2.42 3.77
N MET A 55 18.90 -2.72 3.43
CA MET A 55 18.27 -3.99 3.80
C MET A 55 19.07 -5.20 3.29
N GLN A 56 19.66 -5.10 2.09
CA GLN A 56 20.45 -6.16 1.46
C GLN A 56 21.80 -6.38 2.17
N GLU A 57 22.43 -5.31 2.66
CA GLU A 57 23.65 -5.41 3.48
C GLU A 57 23.38 -5.99 4.86
N LEU A 58 22.26 -5.65 5.49
CA LEU A 58 21.82 -6.28 6.73
C LEU A 58 21.52 -7.77 6.49
N ALA A 59 20.88 -8.09 5.37
CA ALA A 59 20.59 -9.47 4.99
C ALA A 59 21.86 -10.30 4.74
N SER A 60 22.87 -9.75 4.05
CA SER A 60 24.14 -10.46 3.82
C SER A 60 24.92 -10.74 5.10
N LYS A 61 24.66 -9.98 6.17
CA LYS A 61 25.17 -10.21 7.53
C LYS A 61 24.33 -11.19 8.35
N GLY A 62 23.28 -11.78 7.77
CA GLY A 62 22.38 -12.70 8.46
C GLY A 62 21.38 -12.00 9.40
N LEU A 63 21.17 -10.69 9.25
CA LEU A 63 20.27 -9.90 10.10
C LEU A 63 18.86 -9.72 9.52
N SER A 64 18.51 -10.45 8.44
CA SER A 64 17.20 -10.31 7.77
C SER A 64 16.01 -10.44 8.71
N SER A 65 16.06 -11.39 9.65
CA SER A 65 14.98 -11.65 10.62
C SER A 65 14.84 -10.55 11.68
N LYS A 66 15.79 -9.63 11.76
CA LYS A 66 15.81 -8.51 12.70
C LYS A 66 15.32 -7.21 12.08
N ILE A 67 14.99 -7.18 10.79
CA ILE A 67 14.50 -5.98 10.12
C ILE A 67 13.01 -5.82 10.37
N LEU A 68 12.59 -4.67 10.89
CA LEU A 68 11.21 -4.30 11.16
C LEU A 68 10.76 -3.25 10.14
N PRO A 69 9.81 -3.58 9.25
CA PRO A 69 9.10 -2.57 8.47
C PRO A 69 8.27 -1.67 9.38
N THR A 70 8.01 -0.43 8.95
CA THR A 70 7.14 0.46 9.71
C THR A 70 5.71 -0.11 9.76
N PRO A 71 5.02 -0.02 10.91
CA PRO A 71 3.66 -0.53 11.03
C PRO A 71 2.72 0.25 10.11
N VAL A 72 1.83 -0.47 9.42
CA VAL A 72 0.76 0.14 8.65
C VAL A 72 -0.27 0.73 9.62
N THR A 73 -0.65 1.99 9.43
CA THR A 73 -1.63 2.66 10.28
C THR A 73 -2.93 2.96 9.52
N ARG A 74 -4.01 3.22 10.27
CA ARG A 74 -5.29 3.67 9.69
C ARG A 74 -5.12 4.92 8.81
N THR A 75 -4.25 5.83 9.21
CA THR A 75 -3.98 7.08 8.47
C THR A 75 -3.43 6.82 7.07
N ASP A 76 -2.71 5.72 6.86
CA ASP A 76 -2.16 5.36 5.55
C ASP A 76 -3.27 4.94 4.57
N PHE A 77 -4.30 4.24 5.07
CA PHE A 77 -5.51 3.96 4.30
C PHE A 77 -6.30 5.25 3.98
N GLU A 78 -6.42 6.18 4.94
CA GLU A 78 -7.14 7.45 4.75
C GLU A 78 -6.49 8.33 3.67
N LYS A 79 -5.15 8.41 3.64
CA LYS A 79 -4.42 9.14 2.58
C LYS A 79 -4.70 8.56 1.20
N ILE A 80 -4.76 7.24 1.07
CA ILE A 80 -5.00 6.59 -0.22
C ILE A 80 -6.46 6.75 -0.64
N LEU A 81 -7.41 6.65 0.28
CA LEU A 81 -8.83 6.95 0.00
C LEU A 81 -9.02 8.40 -0.48
N ALA A 82 -8.36 9.37 0.15
CA ALA A 82 -8.47 10.79 -0.20
C ALA A 82 -7.92 11.13 -1.59
N ARG A 83 -6.96 10.36 -2.11
CA ARG A 83 -6.34 10.58 -3.43
C ARG A 83 -7.14 9.97 -4.59
N LYS A 84 -8.22 9.22 -4.32
CA LYS A 84 -8.92 8.47 -5.37
C LYS A 84 -9.82 9.35 -6.22
N LYS A 85 -9.71 9.15 -7.53
CA LYS A 85 -10.82 9.41 -8.46
C LYS A 85 -11.73 8.19 -8.52
N PRO A 86 -13.05 8.37 -8.72
CA PRO A 86 -13.98 7.27 -8.95
C PRO A 86 -13.51 6.45 -10.16
N THR A 87 -13.40 5.12 -10.01
CA THR A 87 -12.96 4.20 -11.07
C THR A 87 -14.03 3.95 -12.13
N VAL A 88 -15.28 4.34 -11.86
CA VAL A 88 -16.40 4.29 -12.81
C VAL A 88 -16.93 5.70 -13.02
N SER A 89 -17.02 6.14 -14.27
CA SER A 89 -17.53 7.46 -14.59
C SER A 89 -19.06 7.46 -14.62
N LYS A 90 -19.67 8.64 -14.42
CA LYS A 90 -21.14 8.80 -14.57
C LYS A 90 -21.64 8.48 -15.99
N ALA A 91 -20.78 8.58 -17.00
CA ALA A 91 -21.14 8.25 -18.37
C ALA A 91 -21.29 6.72 -18.56
N ASP A 92 -20.37 5.95 -17.98
CA ASP A 92 -20.41 4.49 -17.99
C ASP A 92 -21.69 3.96 -17.30
N LEU A 93 -22.12 4.63 -16.22
CA LEU A 93 -23.36 4.31 -15.51
C LEU A 93 -24.61 4.49 -16.39
N LYS A 94 -24.66 5.54 -17.22
CA LYS A 94 -25.81 5.81 -18.11
C LYS A 94 -25.92 4.79 -19.23
N VAL A 95 -24.79 4.31 -19.74
CA VAL A 95 -24.77 3.25 -20.76
C VAL A 95 -25.31 1.95 -20.16
N TYR A 96 -24.88 1.61 -18.95
CA TYR A 96 -25.41 0.45 -18.22
C TYR A 96 -26.92 0.58 -17.96
N GLU A 97 -27.38 1.72 -17.42
CA GLU A 97 -28.81 1.95 -17.12
C GLU A 97 -29.69 1.87 -18.36
N ARG A 98 -29.20 2.36 -19.51
CA ARG A 98 -29.90 2.24 -20.78
C ARG A 98 -30.00 0.78 -21.23
N PHE A 99 -28.91 0.04 -21.12
CA PHE A 99 -28.87 -1.38 -21.48
C PHE A 99 -29.81 -2.21 -20.58
N THR A 100 -29.75 -2.04 -19.26
CA THR A 100 -30.65 -2.73 -18.31
C THR A 100 -32.11 -2.37 -18.55
N LYS A 101 -32.41 -1.12 -18.92
CA LYS A 101 -33.79 -0.70 -19.23
C LYS A 101 -34.31 -1.31 -20.54
N GLU A 102 -33.44 -1.48 -21.54
CA GLU A 102 -33.81 -2.00 -22.86
C GLU A 102 -33.91 -3.53 -22.90
N TYR A 103 -33.14 -4.27 -22.07
CA TYR A 103 -33.03 -5.72 -22.17
C TYR A 103 -33.35 -6.50 -20.87
N GLY A 104 -33.53 -5.82 -19.73
CA GLY A 104 -33.77 -6.48 -18.43
C GLY A 104 -32.53 -7.17 -17.87
N GLU A 105 -32.70 -7.96 -16.80
CA GLU A 105 -31.60 -8.67 -16.11
C GLU A 105 -31.44 -10.14 -16.58
N GLU A 106 -32.32 -10.63 -17.45
CA GLU A 106 -32.37 -12.02 -17.94
C GLU A 106 -31.78 -12.19 -19.35
N GLY A 107 -30.82 -11.34 -19.74
CA GLY A 107 -30.11 -11.41 -21.02
C GLY A 107 -28.93 -12.37 -21.01
#